data_AF-A0A847JS49-F1
#
_entry.id   AF-A0A847JS49-F1
#
_cell.length_a   1.000
_cell.length_b   1.000
_cell.length_c   1.000
_cell.angle_alpha   90.00
_cell.angle_beta   90.00
_cell.angle_gamma   90.00
#
_symmetry.space_group_name_H-M   'P 1'
#
loop_
_entity.id
_entity.type
_entity.pdbx_description
1 polymer ?
#
loop_
_entity_poly.entity_id
_entity_poly.type
_entity_poly.pdbx_seq_one_letter_code
_entity_poly.pdbx_strand_id
1 'polypeptide(L)'
;MRCIDSCHLGISGLKVLIGDNGSGKSTLIEAAELLRQTSRPGAYTTDVVRNIHGGPRNLLRHGATSVELRARIEGRSAPPLEYRLKLRRSGEDLLVDTERLLVYADPAAPQPLNAIIRNGTSARVYDSNEKVLTTHDVPLDALVLTSFGLAALPAMRRATEALAAIAVHAPFDTRAGWLSRRTDGAS
;
A
#
# COMPACT_ATOMS: atom_id res chain seq x y z
N MET A 1 5.45 -10.15 6.16
CA MET A 1 4.67 -10.61 5.00
C MET A 1 5.36 -11.83 4.40
N ARG A 2 4.66 -12.96 4.22
CA ARG A 2 5.24 -14.24 3.74
C ARG A 2 6.56 -14.60 4.42
N CYS A 3 7.69 -14.57 3.71
CA CYS A 3 9.03 -14.89 4.20
C CYS A 3 9.79 -13.70 4.81
N ILE A 4 9.29 -12.47 4.65
CA ILE A 4 9.95 -11.25 5.11
C ILE A 4 9.31 -10.80 6.43
N ASP A 5 10.12 -10.70 7.48
CA ASP A 5 9.67 -10.15 8.76
C ASP A 5 9.62 -8.61 8.72
N SER A 6 10.73 -7.99 8.34
CA SER A 6 10.83 -6.56 8.04
C SER A 6 11.79 -6.29 6.89
N CYS A 7 11.53 -5.24 6.11
CA CYS A 7 12.40 -4.78 5.04
C CYS A 7 12.15 -3.30 4.78
N HIS A 8 13.22 -2.55 4.54
CA HIS A 8 13.17 -1.17 4.10
C HIS A 8 13.90 -1.06 2.76
N LEU A 9 13.23 -0.50 1.75
CA LEU A 9 13.79 -0.35 0.41
C LEU A 9 13.71 1.11 0.00
N GLY A 10 14.88 1.72 -0.26
CA GLY A 10 14.96 3.03 -0.90
C GLY A 10 14.70 2.89 -2.40
N ILE A 11 13.58 3.46 -2.88
CA ILE A 11 13.20 3.40 -4.29
C ILE A 11 13.44 4.77 -4.91
N SER A 12 14.37 4.82 -5.87
CA SER A 12 14.64 5.97 -6.73
C SER A 12 15.02 5.45 -8.11
N GLY A 13 14.34 5.94 -9.15
CA GLY A 13 14.50 5.43 -10.51
C GLY A 13 14.14 3.95 -10.65
N LEU A 14 14.72 3.28 -11.65
CA LEU A 14 14.53 1.84 -11.89
C LEU A 14 15.33 1.01 -10.88
N LYS A 15 14.67 0.06 -10.23
CA LYS A 15 15.31 -0.93 -9.35
C LYS A 15 15.09 -2.34 -9.91
N VAL A 16 16.16 -3.13 -9.98
CA VAL A 16 16.12 -4.53 -10.39
C VAL A 16 16.36 -5.39 -9.16
N LEU A 17 15.47 -6.36 -8.91
CA LEU A 17 15.60 -7.31 -7.81
C LEU A 17 16.26 -8.60 -8.32
N ILE A 18 17.44 -8.93 -7.79
CA ILE A 18 18.22 -10.13 -8.14
C ILE A 18 18.39 -11.00 -6.88
N GLY A 19 18.36 -12.32 -7.05
CA GLY A 19 18.59 -13.29 -5.98
C GLY A 19 17.93 -14.63 -6.28
N ASP A 20 18.16 -15.62 -5.43
CA ASP A 20 17.70 -17.00 -5.64
C ASP A 20 16.17 -17.15 -5.57
N ASN A 21 15.64 -18.21 -6.16
CA ASN A 21 14.23 -18.55 -6.02
C ASN A 21 13.87 -18.76 -4.54
N GLY A 22 12.75 -18.20 -4.09
CA GLY A 22 12.35 -18.24 -2.69
C GLY A 22 12.98 -17.15 -1.80
N SER A 23 13.92 -16.33 -2.30
CA SER A 23 14.58 -15.27 -1.50
C SER A 23 13.69 -14.08 -1.10
N GLY A 24 12.41 -14.08 -1.49
CA GLY A 24 11.46 -13.02 -1.14
C GLY A 24 11.26 -11.93 -2.18
N LYS A 25 11.91 -11.98 -3.36
CA LYS A 25 11.70 -11.01 -4.46
C LYS A 25 10.23 -10.80 -4.81
N SER A 26 9.48 -11.89 -5.00
CA SER A 26 8.05 -11.81 -5.29
C SER A 26 7.26 -11.22 -4.13
N THR A 27 7.72 -11.38 -2.88
CA THR A 27 7.08 -10.75 -1.71
C THR A 27 7.28 -9.24 -1.71
N LEU A 28 8.46 -8.75 -2.12
CA LEU A 28 8.71 -7.31 -2.27
C LEU A 28 7.88 -6.70 -3.40
N ILE A 29 7.80 -7.40 -4.54
CA ILE A 29 6.97 -7.02 -5.68
C ILE A 29 5.49 -6.93 -5.26
N GLU A 30 5.00 -7.93 -4.54
CA GLU A 30 3.64 -7.97 -4.00
C GLU A 30 3.36 -6.82 -3.03
N ALA A 31 4.31 -6.49 -2.14
CA ALA A 31 4.17 -5.38 -1.21
C ALA A 31 4.09 -4.03 -1.94
N ALA A 32 4.88 -3.85 -3.01
CA ALA A 32 4.81 -2.67 -3.87
C ALA A 32 3.48 -2.59 -4.63
N GLU A 33 2.97 -3.72 -5.13
CA GLU A 33 1.65 -3.77 -5.78
C GLU A 33 0.52 -3.46 -4.80
N LEU A 34 0.54 -4.03 -3.59
CA LEU A 34 -0.44 -3.71 -2.54
C LEU A 34 -0.44 -2.22 -2.19
N LEU A 35 0.75 -1.60 -2.07
CA LEU A 35 0.90 -0.15 -1.87
C LEU A 35 0.33 0.64 -3.05
N ARG A 36 0.62 0.24 -4.29
CA ARG A 36 0.04 0.86 -5.49
C ARG A 36 -1.48 0.83 -5.44
N GLN A 37 -2.06 -0.29 -5.07
CA GLN A 37 -3.52 -0.47 -5.04
C GLN A 37 -4.20 0.37 -3.95
N THR A 38 -3.47 0.87 -2.95
CA THR A 38 -4.04 1.81 -1.95
C THR A 38 -4.46 3.14 -2.55
N SER A 39 -3.99 3.47 -3.75
CA SER A 39 -4.39 4.68 -4.47
C SER A 39 -5.75 4.55 -5.17
N ARG A 40 -6.39 3.38 -5.16
CA ARG A 40 -7.65 3.12 -5.87
C ARG A 40 -8.83 3.18 -4.90
N PRO A 41 -9.92 3.89 -5.25
CA PRO A 41 -11.14 3.87 -4.46
C PRO A 41 -11.81 2.49 -4.53
N GLY A 42 -12.55 2.14 -3.48
CA GLY A 42 -13.32 0.88 -3.42
C GLY A 42 -13.09 0.11 -2.12
N ALA A 43 -13.55 -1.14 -2.10
CA ALA A 43 -13.41 -2.03 -0.95
C ALA A 43 -12.04 -2.73 -0.98
N TYR A 44 -10.97 -1.99 -0.66
CA TYR A 44 -9.58 -2.44 -0.69
C TYR A 44 -9.38 -3.86 -0.14
N THR A 45 -9.91 -4.20 1.04
CA THR A 45 -9.67 -5.54 1.61
C THR A 45 -10.36 -6.66 0.83
N THR A 46 -11.55 -6.40 0.30
CA THR A 46 -12.31 -7.35 -0.50
C THR A 46 -11.71 -7.45 -1.91
N ASP A 47 -11.64 -6.32 -2.61
CA ASP A 47 -11.32 -6.26 -4.03
C ASP A 47 -9.85 -6.52 -4.31
N VAL A 48 -8.96 -6.03 -3.44
CA VAL A 48 -7.52 -6.13 -3.62
C VAL A 48 -6.98 -7.29 -2.82
N VAL A 49 -7.07 -7.20 -1.49
CA VAL A 49 -6.38 -8.12 -0.59
C VAL A 49 -6.90 -9.55 -0.73
N ARG A 50 -8.22 -9.75 -0.76
CA ARG A 50 -8.82 -11.07 -0.94
C ARG A 50 -8.82 -11.50 -2.40
N ASN A 51 -9.44 -10.74 -3.29
CA ASN A 51 -9.72 -11.21 -4.65
C ASN A 51 -8.48 -11.25 -5.56
N ILE A 52 -7.53 -10.31 -5.40
CA ILE A 52 -6.32 -10.27 -6.24
C ILE A 52 -5.16 -11.04 -5.58
N HIS A 53 -4.98 -10.90 -4.26
CA HIS A 53 -3.81 -11.42 -3.56
C HIS A 53 -4.07 -12.70 -2.73
N GLY A 54 -5.32 -13.17 -2.68
CA GLY A 54 -5.72 -14.43 -2.04
C GLY A 54 -5.83 -14.39 -0.51
N GLY A 55 -5.90 -13.19 0.08
CA GLY A 55 -6.26 -13.01 1.48
C GLY A 55 -5.19 -13.39 2.51
N PRO A 56 -5.57 -13.62 3.79
CA PRO A 56 -4.62 -13.77 4.89
C PRO A 56 -3.62 -14.92 4.71
N ARG A 57 -4.08 -16.07 4.19
CA ARG A 57 -3.25 -17.27 4.03
C ARG A 57 -2.07 -17.06 3.07
N ASN A 58 -2.26 -16.21 2.07
CA ASN A 58 -1.26 -15.92 1.05
C ASN A 58 -0.37 -14.73 1.40
N LEU A 59 -0.80 -13.85 2.30
CA LEU A 59 -0.08 -12.62 2.64
C LEU A 59 0.68 -12.69 3.97
N LEU A 60 0.07 -13.32 4.98
CA LEU A 60 0.65 -13.38 6.31
C LEU A 60 1.76 -14.44 6.38
N ARG A 61 2.80 -14.12 7.16
CA ARG A 61 3.78 -15.11 7.59
C ARG A 61 3.11 -16.10 8.54
N HIS A 62 3.60 -17.34 8.60
CA HIS A 62 3.12 -18.30 9.60
C HIS A 62 3.20 -17.69 11.02
N GLY A 63 2.12 -17.81 11.79
CA GLY A 63 1.98 -17.22 13.13
C GLY A 63 1.74 -15.70 13.18
N ALA A 64 1.88 -14.97 12.07
CA ALA A 64 1.61 -13.55 12.05
C ALA A 64 0.10 -13.27 12.00
N THR A 65 -0.34 -12.27 12.76
CA THR A 65 -1.75 -11.83 12.83
C THR A 65 -2.00 -10.52 12.08
N SER A 66 -0.94 -9.90 11.55
CA SER A 66 -1.03 -8.64 10.81
C SER A 66 0.12 -8.47 9.84
N VAL A 67 -0.06 -7.56 8.89
CA VAL A 67 0.99 -7.04 8.00
C VAL A 67 0.89 -5.52 7.97
N GLU A 68 2.04 -4.84 7.92
CA GLU A 68 2.11 -3.39 7.80
C GLU A 68 2.91 -3.01 6.55
N LEU A 69 2.37 -2.06 5.79
CA LEU A 69 2.98 -1.45 4.62
C LEU A 69 3.24 0.03 4.94
N ARG A 70 4.42 0.51 4.62
CA ARG A 70 4.80 1.91 4.82
C ARG A 70 5.43 2.47 3.56
N ALA A 71 5.05 3.69 3.20
CA ALA A 71 5.66 4.44 2.12
C ALA A 71 6.04 5.83 2.61
N ARG A 72 7.33 6.16 2.53
CA ARG A 72 7.82 7.53 2.70
C ARG A 72 7.91 8.18 1.33
N ILE A 73 7.23 9.32 1.17
CA ILE A 73 7.14 10.03 -0.11
C ILE A 73 7.87 11.35 0.05
N GLU A 74 8.89 11.54 -0.76
CA GLU A 74 9.71 12.75 -0.79
C GLU A 74 9.46 13.52 -2.09
N GLY A 75 9.53 14.85 -2.03
CA GLY A 75 9.38 15.72 -3.19
C GLY A 75 10.25 16.96 -3.03
N ARG A 76 10.74 17.51 -4.15
CA ARG A 76 11.64 18.68 -4.13
C ARG A 76 11.03 19.93 -3.50
N SER A 77 9.74 20.17 -3.76
CA SER A 77 9.07 21.43 -3.42
C SER A 77 7.87 21.23 -2.49
N ALA A 78 7.80 20.09 -1.80
CA ALA A 78 6.67 19.78 -0.92
C ALA A 78 7.13 18.96 0.29
N PRO A 79 6.51 19.15 1.47
CA PRO A 79 6.91 18.45 2.70
C PRO A 79 6.95 16.92 2.55
N PRO A 80 7.87 16.19 3.19
CA PRO A 80 7.81 14.73 3.18
C PRO A 80 6.47 14.21 3.72
N LEU A 81 6.00 13.09 3.17
CA LEU A 81 4.85 12.34 3.68
C LEU A 81 5.30 10.96 4.17
N GLU A 82 4.56 10.43 5.13
CA GLU A 82 4.62 9.00 5.44
C GLU A 82 3.20 8.42 5.46
N TYR A 83 2.94 7.48 4.56
CA TYR A 83 1.72 6.69 4.54
C TYR A 83 1.97 5.35 5.22
N ARG A 84 1.07 4.95 6.13
CA ARG A 84 1.12 3.66 6.83
C ARG A 84 -0.23 2.98 6.74
N LEU A 85 -0.22 1.70 6.35
CA LEU A 85 -1.39 0.84 6.34
C LEU A 85 -1.06 -0.46 7.06
N LYS A 86 -1.85 -0.77 8.10
CA LYS A 86 -1.78 -2.05 8.81
C LYS A 86 -3.06 -2.82 8.61
N LEU A 87 -2.92 -4.04 8.13
CA LEU A 87 -4.01 -5.00 7.97
C LEU A 87 -3.90 -6.05 9.08
N ARG A 88 -5.00 -6.33 9.77
CA ARG A 88 -5.07 -7.35 10.83
C ARG A 88 -6.01 -8.47 10.43
N ARG A 89 -5.65 -9.69 10.76
CA ARG A 89 -6.49 -10.87 10.58
C ARG A 89 -7.75 -10.76 11.44
N SER A 90 -8.88 -11.01 10.82
CA SER A 90 -10.20 -11.11 11.44
C SER A 90 -10.90 -12.33 10.84
N GLY A 91 -10.84 -13.47 11.54
CA GLY A 91 -11.29 -14.75 10.99
C GLY A 91 -10.49 -15.15 9.74
N GLU A 92 -11.20 -15.33 8.63
CA GLU A 92 -10.63 -15.68 7.32
C GLU A 92 -10.33 -14.47 6.42
N ASP A 93 -10.57 -13.25 6.91
CA ASP A 93 -10.29 -12.00 6.19
C ASP A 93 -9.17 -11.18 6.85
N LEU A 94 -8.70 -10.17 6.10
CA LEU A 94 -7.86 -9.08 6.61
C LEU A 94 -8.71 -7.81 6.62
N LEU A 95 -8.70 -7.07 7.72
CA LEU A 95 -9.37 -5.78 7.85
C LEU A 95 -8.36 -4.66 8.06
N VAL A 96 -8.73 -3.43 7.71
CA VAL A 96 -7.93 -2.25 7.99
C VAL A 96 -7.92 -2.00 9.51
N ASP A 97 -6.77 -2.22 10.15
CA ASP A 97 -6.56 -2.03 11.58
C ASP A 97 -6.05 -0.62 11.88
N THR A 98 -5.11 -0.14 11.07
CA THR A 98 -4.57 1.21 11.17
C THR A 98 -4.31 1.78 9.79
N GLU A 99 -4.64 3.04 9.61
CA GLU A 99 -4.27 3.82 8.43
C GLU A 99 -3.82 5.20 8.89
N ARG A 100 -2.65 5.67 8.43
CA ARG A 100 -2.13 6.99 8.78
C ARG A 100 -1.51 7.66 7.58
N LEU A 101 -1.71 8.97 7.51
CA LEU A 101 -0.97 9.86 6.63
C LEU A 101 -0.36 10.97 7.46
N LEU A 102 0.96 10.98 7.55
CA LEU A 102 1.75 11.96 8.29
C LEU A 102 2.34 12.98 7.33
N VAL A 103 2.27 14.26 7.69
CA VAL A 103 2.82 15.38 6.93
C VAL A 103 3.91 16.06 7.75
N TYR A 104 5.14 16.03 7.25
CA TYR A 104 6.30 16.64 7.90
C TYR A 104 6.48 18.09 7.41
N ALA A 105 5.46 18.93 7.67
CA ALA A 105 5.37 20.30 7.15
C ALA A 105 6.45 21.25 7.71
N ASP A 106 6.75 21.11 9.00
CA ASP A 106 7.73 21.91 9.72
C ASP A 106 8.85 21.01 10.24
N PRO A 107 10.11 21.17 9.76
CA PRO A 107 11.26 20.42 10.25
C PRO A 107 11.57 20.65 11.75
N ALA A 108 11.13 21.78 12.31
CA ALA A 108 11.34 22.12 13.71
C ALA A 108 10.23 21.60 14.63
N ALA A 109 9.09 21.17 14.07
CA ALA A 109 7.98 20.63 14.86
C ALA A 109 8.37 19.28 15.48
N PRO A 110 8.05 19.04 16.78
CA PRO A 110 8.42 17.81 17.46
C PRO A 110 7.66 16.58 16.94
N GLN A 111 6.51 16.80 16.28
CA GLN A 111 5.68 15.74 15.72
C GLN A 111 5.12 16.17 14.36
N PRO A 112 4.97 15.23 13.41
CA PRO A 112 4.33 15.52 12.14
C PRO A 112 2.83 15.79 12.31
N LEU A 113 2.25 16.53 11.37
CA LEU A 113 0.81 16.70 11.29
C LEU A 113 0.16 15.38 10.86
N ASN A 114 -0.85 14.93 11.59
CA ASN A 114 -1.65 13.78 11.20
C ASN A 114 -2.76 14.23 10.24
N ALA A 115 -2.60 13.98 8.93
CA ALA A 115 -3.65 14.25 7.96
C ALA A 115 -4.75 13.18 7.98
N ILE A 116 -4.38 11.92 8.24
CA ILE A 116 -5.29 10.78 8.42
C ILE A 116 -4.88 10.04 9.68
N ILE A 117 -5.87 9.70 10.53
CA ILE A 117 -5.73 8.72 11.60
C ILE A 117 -6.91 7.77 11.54
N ARG A 118 -6.63 6.48 11.37
CA ARG A 118 -7.61 5.41 11.57
C ARG A 118 -7.10 4.40 12.57
N ASN A 119 -7.94 4.01 13.52
CA ASN A 119 -7.74 2.85 14.38
C ASN A 119 -9.04 2.02 14.41
N GLY A 120 -9.03 0.87 13.73
CA GLY A 120 -10.21 0.03 13.53
C GLY A 120 -11.37 0.79 12.87
N THR A 121 -12.47 0.94 13.59
CA THR A 121 -13.71 1.58 13.11
C THR A 121 -13.69 3.10 13.16
N SER A 122 -12.75 3.72 13.90
CA SER A 122 -12.67 5.18 13.99
C SER A 122 -11.67 5.73 12.97
N ALA A 123 -12.17 6.55 12.04
CA ALA A 123 -11.35 7.33 11.12
C ALA A 123 -11.50 8.82 11.41
N ARG A 124 -10.38 9.54 11.41
CA ARG A 124 -10.31 10.98 11.59
C ARG A 124 -9.43 11.60 10.51
N VAL A 125 -9.87 12.72 9.95
CA VAL A 125 -9.15 13.46 8.91
C VAL A 125 -8.95 14.90 9.37
N TYR A 126 -7.80 15.47 9.06
CA TYR A 126 -7.49 16.85 9.44
C TYR A 126 -8.30 17.82 8.59
N ASP A 127 -9.06 18.69 9.23
CA ASP A 127 -9.74 19.81 8.59
C ASP A 127 -8.82 21.04 8.61
N SER A 128 -8.47 21.56 7.43
CA SER A 128 -7.59 22.72 7.32
C SER A 128 -8.24 24.04 7.75
N ASN A 129 -9.57 24.13 7.68
CA ASN A 129 -10.33 25.32 8.05
C ASN A 129 -10.45 25.43 9.56
N GLU A 130 -10.86 24.33 10.21
CA GLU A 130 -11.06 24.28 11.66
C GLU A 130 -9.77 23.96 12.41
N LYS A 131 -8.73 23.48 11.70
CA LYS A 131 -7.44 23.05 12.27
C LYS A 131 -7.57 21.93 13.31
N VAL A 132 -8.57 21.06 13.15
CA VAL A 132 -8.86 19.93 14.04
C VAL A 132 -9.00 18.64 13.26
N LEU A 133 -8.98 17.51 13.98
CA LEU A 133 -9.25 16.19 13.42
C LEU A 133 -10.73 15.85 13.54
N THR A 134 -11.43 15.81 12.41
CA THR A 134 -12.87 15.51 12.32
C THR A 134 -13.08 14.03 12.08
N THR A 135 -14.08 13.44 12.75
CA THR A 135 -14.41 12.01 12.62
C THR A 135 -15.24 11.76 11.37
N HIS A 136 -14.92 10.69 10.66
CA HIS A 136 -15.65 10.23 9.47
C HIS A 136 -16.00 8.76 9.59
N ASP A 137 -17.17 8.39 9.09
CA ASP A 137 -17.55 7.00 8.93
C ASP A 137 -16.95 6.46 7.63
N VAL A 138 -16.05 5.49 7.77
CA VAL A 138 -15.35 4.85 6.65
C VAL A 138 -15.45 3.33 6.85
N PRO A 139 -15.99 2.59 5.87
CA PRO A 139 -16.08 1.13 5.95
C PRO A 139 -14.74 0.46 6.29
N LEU A 140 -14.79 -0.65 7.03
CA LEU A 140 -13.59 -1.42 7.47
C LEU A 140 -12.78 -2.03 6.33
N ASP A 141 -13.41 -2.16 5.17
CA ASP A 141 -12.82 -2.70 3.95
C ASP A 141 -12.31 -1.62 2.99
N ALA A 142 -12.67 -0.35 3.19
CA ALA A 142 -12.24 0.79 2.39
C ALA A 142 -11.08 1.56 3.06
N LEU A 143 -10.35 2.36 2.27
CA LEU A 143 -9.26 3.21 2.75
C LEU A 143 -9.66 4.67 2.84
N VAL A 144 -9.37 5.30 3.98
CA VAL A 144 -9.59 6.73 4.24
C VAL A 144 -8.87 7.57 3.19
N LEU A 145 -7.67 7.15 2.75
CA LEU A 145 -6.88 7.84 1.73
C LEU A 145 -7.68 8.15 0.46
N THR A 146 -8.60 7.27 0.07
CA THR A 146 -9.35 7.34 -1.19
C THR A 146 -10.83 7.67 -1.03
N SER A 147 -11.35 7.80 0.20
CA SER A 147 -12.79 7.94 0.46
C SER A 147 -13.37 9.34 0.17
N PHE A 148 -12.53 10.37 -0.01
CA PHE A 148 -12.98 11.77 -0.01
C PHE A 148 -13.14 12.41 -1.40
N GLY A 149 -12.72 11.73 -2.47
CA GLY A 149 -12.84 12.24 -3.84
C GLY A 149 -12.34 13.68 -4.01
N LEU A 150 -13.21 14.59 -4.47
CA LEU A 150 -12.90 16.01 -4.65
C LEU A 150 -12.60 16.75 -3.33
N ALA A 151 -13.15 16.28 -2.20
CA ALA A 151 -12.95 16.87 -0.88
C ALA A 151 -11.63 16.42 -0.22
N ALA A 152 -10.80 15.62 -0.90
CA ALA A 152 -9.54 15.16 -0.35
C ALA A 152 -8.59 16.32 -0.02
N LEU A 153 -7.77 16.15 1.02
CA LEU A 153 -6.71 17.10 1.34
C LEU A 153 -5.62 17.08 0.23
N PRO A 154 -4.89 18.18 0.01
CA PRO A 154 -3.74 18.18 -0.89
C PRO A 154 -2.71 17.09 -0.57
N ALA A 155 -2.47 16.80 0.71
CA ALA A 155 -1.58 15.73 1.14
C ALA A 155 -2.09 14.34 0.74
N MET A 156 -3.41 14.11 0.79
CA MET A 156 -4.03 12.85 0.39
C MET A 156 -3.90 12.64 -1.12
N ARG A 157 -4.24 13.66 -1.93
CA ARG A 157 -4.07 13.60 -3.38
C ARG A 157 -2.62 13.27 -3.77
N ARG A 158 -1.66 13.97 -3.17
CA ARG A 158 -0.24 13.73 -3.44
C ARG A 158 0.21 12.33 -3.03
N ALA A 159 -0.28 11.81 -1.90
CA ALA A 159 0.01 10.44 -1.50
C ALA A 159 -0.58 9.43 -2.49
N THR A 160 -1.85 9.61 -2.86
CA THR A 160 -2.53 8.79 -3.87
C THR A 160 -1.80 8.80 -5.20
N GLU A 161 -1.40 9.97 -5.71
CA GLU A 161 -0.65 10.11 -6.97
C GLU A 161 0.71 9.41 -6.90
N ALA A 162 1.47 9.59 -5.81
CA ALA A 162 2.77 8.98 -5.64
C ALA A 162 2.68 7.44 -5.54
N LEU A 163 1.66 6.93 -4.84
CA LEU A 163 1.42 5.48 -4.73
C LEU A 163 0.94 4.90 -6.06
N ALA A 164 0.08 5.60 -6.80
CA ALA A 164 -0.37 5.21 -8.13
C ALA A 164 0.78 5.12 -9.14
N ALA A 165 1.82 5.94 -8.97
CA ALA A 165 3.00 5.97 -9.84
C ALA A 165 3.94 4.76 -9.65
N ILE A 166 3.72 3.92 -8.64
CA ILE A 166 4.47 2.66 -8.50
C ILE A 166 4.17 1.78 -9.73
N ALA A 167 5.18 1.52 -10.55
CA ALA A 167 5.09 0.61 -11.68
C ALA A 167 5.75 -0.71 -11.33
N VAL A 168 4.94 -1.77 -11.25
CA VAL A 168 5.41 -3.14 -11.06
C VAL A 168 5.33 -3.85 -12.40
N HIS A 169 6.46 -4.35 -12.88
CA HIS A 169 6.53 -5.17 -14.08
C HIS A 169 6.73 -6.63 -13.69
N ALA A 170 5.84 -7.51 -14.17
CA ALA A 170 6.06 -8.94 -14.10
C ALA A 170 7.35 -9.31 -14.85
N PRO A 171 8.03 -10.41 -14.48
CA PRO A 171 9.23 -10.83 -15.18
C PRO A 171 8.95 -10.98 -16.68
N PHE A 172 9.82 -10.43 -17.51
CA PHE A 172 9.87 -10.77 -18.92
C PHE A 172 10.17 -12.27 -19.03
N ASP A 173 9.37 -13.01 -19.80
CA ASP A 173 9.61 -14.42 -20.03
C ASP A 173 10.95 -14.56 -20.78
N THR A 174 11.94 -15.16 -20.13
CA THR A 174 13.26 -15.44 -20.72
C THR A 174 13.27 -16.73 -21.53
N ARG A 175 12.13 -17.42 -21.67
CA ARG A 175 12.02 -18.55 -22.60
C ARG A 175 12.34 -18.07 -24.00
N ALA A 176 13.28 -18.77 -24.63
CA ALA A 176 13.60 -18.52 -26.02
C ALA A 176 12.34 -18.70 -26.89
N GLY A 177 12.04 -17.74 -27.76
CA GLY A 177 10.79 -17.69 -28.56
C GLY A 177 10.55 -18.86 -29.53
N TRP A 178 11.44 -19.87 -29.55
CA TRP A 178 11.23 -21.13 -30.27
C TRP A 178 10.54 -22.21 -29.41
N LEU A 179 10.51 -22.09 -28.08
CA LEU A 179 9.76 -23.01 -27.22
C LEU A 179 8.24 -22.72 -27.23
N SER A 180 7.81 -21.46 -27.39
CA SER A 180 6.39 -21.11 -27.40
C SER A 180 5.64 -21.57 -28.66
N ARG A 181 6.34 -21.98 -29.73
CA ARG A 181 5.72 -22.40 -30.99
C ARG A 181 5.25 -23.86 -31.02
N ARG A 182 5.41 -24.61 -29.93
CA ARG A 182 5.11 -26.05 -29.90
C ARG A 182 3.76 -26.41 -29.26
N THR A 183 2.99 -25.44 -28.77
CA THR A 183 1.66 -25.67 -28.17
C THR A 183 0.49 -25.23 -29.04
N ASP A 184 0.71 -24.54 -30.16
CA ASP A 184 -0.37 -24.07 -31.06
C ASP A 184 -0.54 -24.96 -32.31
N GLY A 185 -0.04 -26.19 -32.27
CA GLY A 185 -0.06 -27.14 -33.39
C GLY A 185 -0.58 -28.52 -32.98
N ALA A 186 -1.76 -28.57 -32.37
CA ALA A 186 -2.52 -29.81 -32.17
C ALA A 186 -4.03 -29.53 -32.17
N SER A 187 -4.57 -29.31 -33.37
CA SER A 187 -5.98 -29.49 -33.72
C SER A 187 -6.07 -29.95 -35.16
#